data_AF-H1HL50-F1
#
_entry.id   AF-H1HL50-F1
#
_cell.length_a   1.000
_cell.length_b   1.000
_cell.length_c   1.000
_cell.angle_alpha   90.00
_cell.angle_beta   90.00
_cell.angle_gamma   90.00
#
_symmetry.space_group_name_H-M   'P 1'
#
loop_
_entity.id
_entity.type
_entity.pdbx_description
1 polymer ?
#
loop_
_entity_poly.entity_id
_entity_poly.type
_entity_poly.pdbx_seq_one_letter_code
_entity_poly.pdbx_strand_id
1 'polypeptide(L)' 'MKTFVLSVLIIAISMALLGIKMLFRKNGRFSSQHIHDNAALRKQGIHCVIDQDKAARKAGKAY' A
#
# COMPACT_ATOMS: atom_id res chain seq x y z
N MET A 1 -12.23 29.72 -18.83
CA MET A 1 -11.34 28.64 -19.33
C MET A 1 -10.02 28.49 -18.56
N LYS A 2 -9.25 29.55 -18.26
CA LYS A 2 -7.90 29.45 -17.65
C LYS A 2 -7.82 28.62 -16.36
N THR A 3 -8.78 28.79 -15.45
CA THR A 3 -8.85 28.04 -14.18
C THR A 3 -9.09 26.55 -14.39
N PHE A 4 -9.93 26.19 -15.37
CA PHE A 4 -10.26 24.82 -15.71
C PHE A 4 -9.06 24.06 -16.30
N VAL A 5 -8.29 24.74 -17.15
CA VAL A 5 -7.04 24.18 -17.71
C VAL A 5 -6.02 23.96 -16.59
N LEU A 6 -5.86 24.95 -15.69
CA LEU A 6 -4.97 24.83 -14.53
C LEU A 6 -5.38 23.67 -13.60
N SER A 7 -6.66 23.50 -13.29
CA SER A 7 -7.12 22.41 -12.42
C SER A 7 -6.86 21.03 -13.03
N VAL A 8 -7.14 20.85 -14.31
CA VAL A 8 -6.88 19.57 -15.00
C VAL A 8 -5.39 19.26 -15.03
N LEU A 9 -4.54 20.28 -15.24
CA LEU A 9 -3.09 20.13 -15.29
C LEU A 9 -2.51 19.70 -13.92
N ILE A 10 -3.03 20.27 -12.83
CA ILE A 10 -2.64 19.88 -11.45
C ILE A 10 -3.06 18.44 -11.15
N ILE A 11 -4.28 18.03 -11.53
CA ILE A 11 -4.77 16.66 -11.32
C ILE A 11 -3.92 15.67 -12.12
N ALA A 12 -3.61 15.98 -13.38
CA ALA A 12 -2.78 15.15 -14.23
C ALA A 12 -1.37 14.94 -13.64
N ILE A 13 -0.72 15.99 -13.14
CA ILE A 13 0.57 15.89 -12.45
C ILE A 13 0.45 15.02 -11.20
N SER A 14 -0.60 15.22 -10.40
CA SER A 14 -0.82 14.44 -9.17
C SER A 14 -0.95 12.94 -9.46
N MET A 15 -1.71 12.57 -10.49
CA MET A 15 -1.86 11.18 -10.94
C MET A 15 -0.54 10.60 -11.46
N ALA A 16 0.24 11.37 -12.23
CA ALA A 16 1.54 10.95 -12.72
C ALA A 16 2.54 10.71 -11.58
N LEU A 17 2.55 11.57 -10.55
CA LEU A 17 3.40 11.42 -9.36
C LEU A 17 2.99 10.20 -8.52
N LEU A 18 1.69 9.98 -8.30
CA LEU A 18 1.18 8.78 -7.63
C LEU A 18 1.57 7.50 -8.38
N GLY A 19 1.52 7.54 -9.72
CA GLY A 19 1.90 6.45 -10.60
C GLY A 19 3.38 6.38 -10.97
N ILE A 20 4.27 7.18 -10.38
CA ILE A 20 5.69 7.31 -10.81
C ILE A 20 6.40 5.94 -10.87
N LYS A 21 6.14 5.05 -9.90
CA LYS A 21 6.72 3.70 -9.89
C LYS A 21 6.14 2.81 -11.00
N MET A 22 4.91 3.06 -11.44
CA MET A 22 4.23 2.34 -12.52
C MET A 22 4.72 2.84 -13.89
N LEU A 23 4.91 4.15 -14.04
CA LEU A 23 5.37 4.77 -15.28
C LEU A 23 6.87 4.55 -15.56
N PHE A 24 7.71 4.54 -14.51
CA PHE A 24 9.17 4.45 -14.68
C PHE A 24 9.76 3.05 -14.49
N ARG A 25 9.06 2.07 -13.88
CA ARG A 25 9.57 0.70 -13.78
C ARG A 25 8.94 -0.20 -14.83
N LYS A 26 9.78 -0.94 -15.57
CA LYS A 26 9.40 -1.94 -16.61
C LYS A 26 8.47 -3.09 -16.15
N ASN A 27 8.11 -3.15 -14.87
CA ASN A 27 7.12 -4.05 -14.27
C ASN A 27 6.51 -3.38 -13.02
N GLY A 28 6.21 -2.09 -13.09
CA GLY A 28 5.67 -1.35 -11.95
C GLY A 28 4.31 -1.90 -11.53
N ARG A 29 4.28 -2.64 -10.43
CA ARG A 29 3.04 -3.06 -9.77
C ARG A 29 2.71 -2.01 -8.71
N PHE A 30 1.42 -1.74 -8.51
CA PHE A 30 1.00 -1.12 -7.26
C PHE A 30 1.49 -2.01 -6.11
N SER A 31 2.14 -1.40 -5.12
CA SER A 31 2.51 -2.15 -3.91
C SER A 31 1.22 -2.76 -3.37
N SER A 32 1.21 -4.07 -3.19
CA SER A 32 0.02 -4.78 -2.72
C SER A 32 -0.46 -4.11 -1.42
N GLN A 33 -1.71 -3.65 -1.44
CA GLN A 33 -2.38 -3.08 -0.26
C GLN A 33 -2.68 -4.19 0.78
N HIS A 34 -2.49 -5.46 0.41
CA HIS A 34 -2.57 -6.57 1.36
C HIS A 34 -1.35 -6.54 2.29
N ILE A 35 -1.63 -6.41 3.59
CA ILE A 35 -0.65 -6.45 4.69
C ILE A 35 0.27 -7.68 4.58
N HIS A 36 -0.23 -8.79 4.02
CA HIS A 36 0.53 -10.03 3.81
C HIS A 36 1.67 -9.94 2.78
N ASP A 37 1.57 -9.07 1.78
CA ASP A 37 2.58 -8.94 0.71
C ASP A 37 3.63 -7.87 1.04
N ASN A 38 3.43 -7.12 2.11
CA ASN A 38 4.39 -6.10 2.52
C ASN A 38 5.54 -6.74 3.31
N ALA A 39 6.65 -7.01 2.61
CA ALA A 39 7.86 -7.60 3.19
C ALA A 39 8.40 -6.81 4.41
N ALA A 40 8.14 -5.49 4.49
CA ALA A 40 8.53 -4.68 5.65
C ALA A 40 7.68 -5.00 6.88
N LEU A 41 6.35 -5.11 6.74
CA LEU A 41 5.45 -5.50 7.82
C LEU A 41 5.71 -6.93 8.27
N ARG A 42 6.02 -7.83 7.33
CA ARG A 42 6.44 -9.21 7.64
C ARG A 42 7.73 -9.26 8.46
N LYS A 43 8.72 -8.41 8.14
CA LYS A 43 9.96 -8.29 8.95
C LYS A 43 9.70 -7.78 10.37
N GLN A 44 8.65 -6.98 10.56
CA GLN A 44 8.22 -6.51 11.89
C GLN A 44 7.34 -7.53 12.63
N GLY A 45 7.09 -8.71 12.05
CA GLY A 45 6.22 -9.74 12.64
C GLY A 45 4.73 -9.39 12.61
N ILE A 46 4.36 -8.35 11.85
CA ILE A 46 2.98 -7.89 11.73
C ILE A 46 2.31 -8.74 10.63
N HIS A 47 1.56 -9.74 11.07
CA HIS A 47 0.73 -10.60 10.25
C HIS A 47 -0.74 -10.15 10.33
N CYS A 48 -1.62 -10.75 9.51
CA CYS A 48 -3.03 -10.42 9.62
C CYS A 48 -3.51 -10.67 11.06
N VAL A 49 -4.39 -9.78 11.54
CA VAL A 49 -4.91 -9.83 12.91
C VAL A 49 -5.51 -11.20 13.24
N ILE A 50 -6.08 -11.90 12.26
CA ILE A 50 -6.65 -13.25 12.44
C ILE A 50 -5.56 -14.29 12.75
N ASP A 51 -4.42 -14.23 12.07
CA ASP A 51 -3.32 -15.17 12.28
C ASP A 51 -2.56 -14.83 13.58
N GLN A 52 -2.38 -13.54 13.87
CA GLN A 52 -1.85 -13.07 15.16
C GLN A 52 -2.73 -13.50 16.33
N ASP A 53 -4.05 -13.35 16.21
CA ASP A 53 -5.04 -13.76 17.20
C ASP A 53 -5.06 -15.28 17.38
N LYS A 54 -4.96 -16.05 16.29
CA LYS A 54 -4.83 -17.52 16.33
C LYS A 54 -3.54 -17.97 17.03
N ALA A 55 -2.42 -17.30 16.73
CA ALA A 55 -1.14 -17.55 17.38
C ALA A 55 -1.19 -17.19 18.87
N ALA A 56 -1.82 -16.06 19.23
CA ALA A 56 -2.00 -15.63 20.62
C ALA A 56 -2.88 -16.61 21.41
N ARG A 57 -3.98 -17.10 20.81
CA ARG A 57 -4.81 -18.17 21.39
C ARG A 57 -4.01 -19.46 21.61
N LYS A 58 -3.23 -19.88 20.62
CA LYS A 58 -2.39 -21.08 20.73
C LYS A 58 -1.28 -20.94 21.78
N ALA A 59 -0.76 -19.72 21.97
CA ALA A 59 0.26 -19.40 22.95
C ALA A 59 -0.30 -19.18 24.37
N GLY A 60 -1.62 -19.31 24.58
CA GLY A 60 -2.27 -19.05 25.87
C GLY A 60 -2.17 -17.58 26.31
N LYS A 61 -1.90 -16.67 25.38
CA LYS A 61 -1.80 -15.21 25.61
C LYS A 61 -3.06 -14.45 25.16
N ALA A 62 -4.09 -15.17 24.71
CA ALA A 62 -5.41 -14.60 24.52
C ALA A 62 -6.03 -14.43 25.92
N TYR A 63 -6.06 -13.20 26.40
CA TYR A 63 -6.87 -12.80 27.56
C TYR A 63 -8.35 -12.92 27.22
#